data_AF-A0A239BYE0-F1
#
_entry.id   AF-A0A239BYE0-F1
#
_cell.length_a   1.000
_cell.length_b   1.000
_cell.length_c   1.000
_cell.angle_alpha   90.00
_cell.angle_beta   90.00
_cell.angle_gamma   90.00
#
_symmetry.space_group_name_H-M   'P 1'
#
loop_
_entity.id
_entity.type
_entity.pdbx_description
1 polymer ?
#
loop_
_entity_poly.entity_id
_entity_poly.type
_entity_poly.pdbx_seq_one_letter_code
_entity_poly.pdbx_strand_id
1 'polypeptide(L)'
;MAWREGTLTRAAELEALCAWVQRSNPRSDDEALVLAIRRHLTAAREAARVARLNPHRRFRLFRNGPLIERATSNLDAAEAHLLNLLPPAYVLGQMPCLLRHVQCHLPPTDPRRQEFEAITGRLGIRDPDHPQLRDSVAVTPEAKLRIVDDERRKIVTIVRGASSAALREHVRLRSFRNVVVATTVFMTALAIAVAVTGFLHQTLFPLCFAPEETGIAAVVCPTNQSGPFIPLGGQPQPGIPLRDIDDVTAETARPQDLIVVELVGLTAAAIASAAAIRRMKGSSERYGLPVALAALKLPTGAVTAFLGLLLMRGQFIPGLSALDTSAQILAWALVFGYAQQLFTRLVDQQGQTVLDSVRGADRPQRGPDPA
;
A
#
# COMPACT_ATOMS: atom_id res chain seq x y z
N MET A 1 -4.51 -0.65 -15.59
CA MET A 1 -4.57 -0.96 -17.04
C MET A 1 -3.25 -1.55 -17.53
N ALA A 2 -2.08 -1.03 -17.13
CA ALA A 2 -0.76 -1.54 -17.54
C ALA A 2 -0.51 -3.05 -17.34
N TRP A 3 -0.95 -3.65 -16.22
CA TRP A 3 -0.69 -5.09 -15.98
C TRP A 3 -1.36 -6.01 -17.01
N ARG A 4 -2.52 -5.61 -17.54
CA ARG A 4 -3.27 -6.42 -18.51
C ARG A 4 -2.52 -6.49 -19.83
N GLU A 5 -2.06 -5.34 -20.32
CA GLU A 5 -1.25 -5.25 -21.53
C GLU A 5 0.06 -6.02 -21.34
N GLY A 6 0.75 -5.84 -20.22
CA GLY A 6 1.96 -6.62 -19.89
C GLY A 6 1.72 -8.14 -19.89
N THR A 7 0.62 -8.61 -19.28
CA THR A 7 0.24 -10.04 -19.33
C THR A 7 -0.05 -10.52 -20.74
N LEU A 8 -0.74 -9.73 -21.56
CA LEU A 8 -1.06 -10.12 -22.94
C LEU A 8 0.19 -10.19 -23.81
N THR A 9 1.09 -9.21 -23.70
CA THR A 9 2.39 -9.20 -24.39
C THR A 9 3.22 -10.41 -23.98
N ARG A 10 3.37 -10.65 -22.66
CA ARG A 10 4.12 -11.81 -22.17
C ARG A 10 3.52 -13.14 -22.62
N ALA A 11 2.18 -13.24 -22.64
CA ALA A 11 1.51 -14.44 -23.14
C ALA A 11 1.76 -14.66 -24.64
N ALA A 12 1.87 -13.58 -25.43
CA ALA A 12 2.19 -13.69 -26.86
C ALA A 12 3.66 -14.10 -27.09
N GLU A 13 4.60 -13.55 -26.30
CA GLU A 13 6.01 -13.95 -26.32
C GLU A 13 6.20 -15.45 -26.04
N LEU A 14 5.59 -15.95 -24.97
CA LEU A 14 5.70 -17.36 -24.59
C LEU A 14 5.06 -18.30 -25.63
N GLU A 15 3.98 -17.86 -26.28
CA GLU A 15 3.35 -18.62 -27.37
C GLU A 15 4.24 -18.68 -28.62
N ALA A 16 4.84 -17.55 -29.01
CA ALA A 16 5.77 -17.50 -30.13
C ALA A 16 6.99 -18.39 -29.86
N LEU A 17 7.51 -18.36 -28.63
CA LEU A 17 8.64 -19.21 -28.22
C LEU A 17 8.25 -20.69 -28.23
N CYS A 18 7.06 -21.06 -27.74
CA CYS A 18 6.53 -22.43 -27.80
C CYS A 18 6.38 -22.92 -29.26
N ALA A 19 5.88 -22.08 -30.16
CA ALA A 19 5.75 -22.41 -31.58
C ALA A 19 7.12 -22.59 -32.27
N TRP A 20 8.12 -21.78 -31.90
CA TRP A 20 9.49 -21.93 -32.40
C TRP A 20 10.11 -23.27 -31.96
N VAL A 21 9.96 -23.65 -30.68
CA VAL A 21 10.47 -24.93 -30.16
C VAL A 21 9.85 -26.12 -30.90
N GLN A 22 8.52 -26.11 -31.09
CA GLN A 22 7.81 -27.18 -31.81
C GLN A 22 8.32 -27.40 -33.23
N ARG A 23 8.66 -26.32 -33.95
CA ARG A 23 9.21 -26.44 -35.31
C ARG A 23 10.65 -26.91 -35.31
N SER A 24 11.42 -26.53 -34.28
CA SER A 24 12.86 -26.78 -34.23
C SER A 24 13.20 -28.18 -33.71
N ASN A 25 12.32 -28.80 -32.91
CA ASN A 25 12.56 -30.12 -32.30
C ASN A 25 11.24 -30.89 -32.07
N PRO A 26 10.66 -31.50 -33.12
CA PRO A 26 9.39 -32.22 -33.00
C PRO A 26 9.63 -33.59 -32.32
N ARG A 27 9.54 -33.65 -30.98
CA ARG A 27 9.51 -34.90 -30.22
C ARG A 27 8.07 -35.28 -29.91
N SER A 28 7.73 -36.58 -30.00
CA SER A 28 6.38 -37.09 -29.71
C SER A 28 5.91 -36.80 -28.28
N ASP A 29 6.84 -36.82 -27.32
CA ASP A 29 6.54 -36.70 -25.89
C ASP A 29 6.24 -35.25 -25.47
N ASP A 30 6.49 -34.28 -26.35
CA ASP A 30 6.33 -32.85 -26.07
C ASP A 30 4.86 -32.39 -26.24
N GLU A 31 4.00 -33.18 -26.90
CA GLU A 31 2.62 -32.79 -27.21
C GLU A 31 1.80 -32.49 -25.95
N ALA A 32 1.98 -33.29 -24.90
CA ALA A 32 1.30 -33.09 -23.61
C ALA A 32 1.72 -31.78 -22.93
N LEU A 33 3.03 -31.45 -22.96
CA LEU A 33 3.57 -30.21 -22.39
C LEU A 33 3.14 -28.99 -23.21
N VAL A 34 3.15 -29.10 -24.53
CA VAL A 34 2.64 -28.08 -25.44
C VAL A 34 1.18 -27.76 -25.17
N LEU A 35 0.34 -28.79 -25.00
CA LEU A 35 -1.07 -28.62 -24.68
C LEU A 35 -1.24 -27.92 -23.31
N ALA A 36 -0.45 -28.31 -22.31
CA ALA A 36 -0.46 -27.67 -20.99
C ALA A 36 -0.06 -26.18 -21.08
N ILE A 37 1.00 -25.85 -21.83
CA ILE A 37 1.44 -24.46 -22.06
C ILE A 37 0.31 -23.64 -22.70
N ARG A 38 -0.32 -24.14 -23.77
CA ARG A 38 -1.44 -23.44 -24.44
C ARG A 38 -2.62 -23.21 -23.49
N ARG A 39 -2.96 -24.19 -22.64
CA ARG A 39 -4.01 -24.05 -21.61
C ARG A 39 -3.69 -22.94 -20.61
N HIS A 40 -2.45 -22.91 -20.10
CA HIS A 40 -2.01 -21.86 -19.18
C HIS A 40 -2.02 -20.47 -19.83
N LEU A 41 -1.48 -20.33 -21.05
CA LEU A 41 -1.49 -19.05 -21.77
C LEU A 41 -2.92 -18.56 -22.07
N THR A 42 -3.83 -19.48 -22.40
CA THR A 42 -5.25 -19.15 -22.58
C THR A 42 -5.88 -18.67 -21.27
N ALA A 43 -5.66 -19.37 -20.16
CA ALA A 43 -6.17 -18.97 -18.85
C ALA A 43 -5.61 -17.60 -18.40
N ALA A 44 -4.33 -17.30 -18.71
CA ALA A 44 -3.72 -16.00 -18.45
C ALA A 44 -4.34 -14.88 -19.30
N ARG A 45 -4.58 -15.15 -20.60
CA ARG A 45 -5.26 -14.20 -21.51
C ARG A 45 -6.68 -13.96 -21.10
N GLU A 46 -7.43 -15.00 -20.75
CA GLU A 46 -8.79 -14.87 -20.24
C GLU A 46 -8.80 -13.96 -19.01
N ALA A 47 -7.93 -14.22 -18.03
CA ALA A 47 -7.82 -13.40 -16.82
C ALA A 47 -7.48 -11.92 -17.13
N ALA A 48 -6.66 -11.65 -18.15
CA ALA A 48 -6.35 -10.30 -18.61
C ALA A 48 -7.48 -9.67 -19.46
N ARG A 49 -8.21 -10.47 -20.23
CA ARG A 49 -9.27 -10.06 -21.17
C ARG A 49 -10.65 -9.94 -20.51
N VAL A 50 -10.90 -10.52 -19.33
CA VAL A 50 -12.22 -10.50 -18.67
C VAL A 50 -12.78 -9.07 -18.63
N ALA A 51 -13.73 -8.87 -19.57
CA ALA A 51 -14.70 -7.81 -19.84
C ALA A 51 -14.33 -6.33 -19.61
N ARG A 52 -14.61 -5.54 -20.66
CA ARG A 52 -14.73 -4.08 -20.64
C ARG A 52 -15.62 -3.62 -19.48
N LEU A 53 -15.18 -2.53 -18.86
CA LEU A 53 -15.86 -1.85 -17.78
C LEU A 53 -17.29 -1.51 -18.18
N ASN A 54 -18.27 -1.99 -17.41
CA ASN A 54 -19.59 -1.39 -17.39
C ASN A 54 -19.49 -0.17 -16.43
N PRO A 55 -19.66 1.08 -16.91
CA PRO A 55 -19.33 2.30 -16.13
C PRO A 55 -20.17 2.48 -14.86
N HIS A 56 -21.31 1.80 -14.75
CA HIS A 56 -22.26 1.94 -13.64
C HIS A 56 -21.91 1.17 -12.34
N ARG A 57 -20.76 0.51 -12.23
CA ARG A 57 -20.36 -0.19 -10.98
C ARG A 57 -18.96 0.23 -10.50
N ARG A 58 -18.87 1.44 -9.93
CA ARG A 58 -17.65 2.09 -9.41
C ARG A 58 -16.92 1.35 -8.27
N PHE A 59 -17.54 0.37 -7.60
CA PHE A 59 -16.96 -0.32 -6.43
C PHE A 59 -16.06 -1.55 -6.74
N ARG A 60 -15.59 -1.75 -7.99
CA ARG A 60 -14.86 -2.98 -8.39
C ARG A 60 -13.33 -2.97 -8.22
N LEU A 61 -12.73 -1.96 -7.56
CA LEU A 61 -11.27 -1.94 -7.25
C LEU A 61 -10.79 -3.19 -6.47
N PHE A 62 -11.70 -3.87 -5.77
CA PHE A 62 -11.42 -5.10 -5.01
C PHE A 62 -11.35 -6.39 -5.83
N ARG A 63 -11.81 -6.40 -7.11
CA ARG A 63 -12.00 -7.64 -7.89
C ARG A 63 -10.85 -7.99 -8.86
N ASN A 64 -9.88 -7.10 -9.03
CA ASN A 64 -8.73 -7.35 -9.92
C ASN A 64 -7.65 -8.25 -9.32
N GLY A 65 -7.59 -8.38 -7.99
CA GLY A 65 -6.56 -9.18 -7.29
C GLY A 65 -6.53 -10.65 -7.75
N PRO A 66 -7.66 -11.40 -7.71
CA PRO A 66 -7.67 -12.80 -8.13
C PRO A 66 -7.35 -12.99 -9.62
N LEU A 67 -7.66 -11.99 -10.46
CA LEU A 67 -7.37 -12.03 -11.89
C LEU A 67 -5.87 -11.82 -12.18
N ILE A 68 -5.22 -10.91 -11.45
CA ILE A 68 -3.75 -10.71 -11.54
C ILE A 68 -3.04 -11.98 -11.10
N GLU A 69 -3.45 -12.54 -9.96
CA GLU A 69 -2.85 -13.77 -9.41
C GLU A 69 -3.03 -14.96 -10.35
N ARG A 70 -4.24 -15.15 -10.89
CA ARG A 70 -4.51 -16.17 -11.92
C ARG A 70 -3.65 -15.95 -13.16
N ALA A 71 -3.54 -14.71 -13.65
CA ALA A 71 -2.73 -14.40 -14.82
C ALA A 71 -1.25 -14.70 -14.58
N THR A 72 -0.66 -14.18 -13.51
CA THR A 72 0.76 -14.39 -13.16
C THR A 72 1.05 -15.86 -12.92
N SER A 73 0.25 -16.56 -12.11
CA SER A 73 0.46 -17.98 -11.82
C SER A 73 0.40 -18.86 -13.07
N ASN A 74 -0.49 -18.54 -14.03
CA ASN A 74 -0.54 -19.26 -15.29
C ASN A 74 0.63 -18.92 -16.23
N LEU A 75 1.10 -17.67 -16.26
CA LEU A 75 2.30 -17.31 -17.02
C LEU A 75 3.54 -18.05 -16.47
N ASP A 76 3.72 -18.06 -15.14
CA ASP A 76 4.85 -18.74 -14.49
C ASP A 76 4.80 -20.25 -14.74
N ALA A 77 3.59 -20.85 -14.72
CA ALA A 77 3.41 -22.26 -15.04
C ALA A 77 3.74 -22.57 -16.51
N ALA A 78 3.31 -21.70 -17.44
CA ALA A 78 3.64 -21.84 -18.86
C ALA A 78 5.16 -21.74 -19.10
N GLU A 79 5.83 -20.79 -18.44
CA GLU A 79 7.28 -20.60 -18.53
C GLU A 79 8.05 -21.81 -17.96
N ALA A 80 7.63 -22.34 -16.80
CA ALA A 80 8.21 -23.55 -16.24
C ALA A 80 8.06 -24.78 -17.16
N HIS A 81 6.91 -24.96 -17.80
CA HIS A 81 6.72 -26.02 -18.78
C HIS A 81 7.57 -25.80 -20.04
N LEU A 82 7.72 -24.56 -20.50
CA LEU A 82 8.53 -24.21 -21.66
C LEU A 82 10.01 -24.49 -21.44
N LEU A 83 10.55 -24.24 -20.25
CA LEU A 83 11.94 -24.58 -19.88
C LEU A 83 12.25 -26.08 -19.99
N ASN A 84 11.25 -26.97 -19.91
CA ASN A 84 11.46 -28.39 -20.17
C ASN A 84 11.66 -28.70 -21.67
N LEU A 85 11.06 -27.88 -22.55
CA LEU A 85 11.08 -28.08 -24.01
C LEU A 85 12.24 -27.33 -24.69
N LEU A 86 12.73 -26.25 -24.07
CA LEU A 86 13.73 -25.38 -24.68
C LEU A 86 15.09 -26.08 -24.88
N PRO A 87 15.79 -25.84 -26.00
CA PRO A 87 17.13 -26.38 -26.22
C PRO A 87 18.10 -26.00 -25.08
N PRO A 88 19.04 -26.88 -24.68
CA PRO A 88 19.98 -26.60 -23.59
C PRO A 88 20.76 -25.28 -23.79
N ALA A 89 21.09 -24.92 -25.03
CA ALA A 89 21.78 -23.69 -25.37
C ALA A 89 20.94 -22.43 -25.04
N TYR A 90 19.63 -22.50 -25.24
CA TYR A 90 18.72 -21.40 -24.90
C TYR A 90 18.59 -21.26 -23.38
N VAL A 91 18.41 -22.37 -22.67
CA VAL A 91 18.34 -22.37 -21.20
C VAL A 91 19.65 -21.85 -20.60
N LEU A 92 20.81 -22.26 -21.12
CA LEU A 92 22.12 -21.76 -20.71
C LEU A 92 22.21 -20.22 -20.86
N GLY A 93 21.68 -19.66 -21.95
CA GLY A 93 21.61 -18.21 -22.16
C GLY A 93 20.70 -17.48 -21.17
N GLN A 94 19.65 -18.13 -20.68
CA GLN A 94 18.73 -17.57 -19.67
C GLN A 94 19.23 -17.71 -18.23
N MET A 95 20.24 -18.54 -17.97
CA MET A 95 20.71 -18.84 -16.61
C MET A 95 21.02 -17.61 -15.75
N PRO A 96 21.66 -16.53 -16.25
CA PRO A 96 21.87 -15.33 -15.44
C PRO A 96 20.56 -14.67 -14.99
N CYS A 97 19.54 -14.62 -15.87
CA CYS A 97 18.23 -14.09 -15.53
C CYS A 97 17.49 -14.99 -14.54
N LEU A 98 17.59 -16.31 -14.69
CA LEU A 98 17.00 -17.28 -13.76
C LEU A 98 17.67 -17.24 -12.39
N LEU A 99 19.00 -17.10 -12.34
CA LEU A 99 19.76 -16.91 -11.10
C LEU A 99 19.28 -15.68 -10.37
N ARG A 100 19.14 -14.56 -11.09
CA ARG A 100 18.63 -13.33 -10.52
C ARG A 100 17.22 -13.52 -9.93
N HIS A 101 16.31 -14.14 -10.68
CA HIS A 101 14.95 -14.43 -10.21
C HIS A 101 14.92 -15.27 -8.94
N VAL A 102 15.79 -16.29 -8.86
CA VAL A 102 15.91 -17.16 -7.68
C VAL A 102 16.45 -16.39 -6.48
N GLN A 103 17.53 -15.62 -6.65
CA GLN A 103 18.14 -14.82 -5.58
C GLN A 103 17.19 -13.74 -5.06
N CYS A 104 16.35 -13.19 -5.94
CA CYS A 104 15.36 -12.18 -5.60
C CYS A 104 14.27 -12.74 -4.66
N HIS A 105 13.75 -13.94 -4.93
CA HIS A 105 12.56 -14.43 -4.22
C HIS A 105 12.83 -15.56 -3.21
N LEU A 106 14.05 -16.11 -3.16
CA LEU A 106 14.44 -17.12 -2.18
C LEU A 106 15.55 -16.60 -1.26
N PRO A 107 15.44 -16.82 0.07
CA PRO A 107 16.48 -16.41 1.01
C PRO A 107 17.77 -17.24 0.82
N PRO A 108 18.96 -16.72 1.20
CA PRO A 108 20.25 -17.42 1.05
C PRO A 108 20.32 -18.77 1.79
N THR A 109 19.47 -18.96 2.81
CA THR A 109 19.36 -20.19 3.59
C THR A 109 18.45 -21.24 2.95
N ASP A 110 17.73 -20.92 1.86
CA ASP A 110 16.86 -21.88 1.18
C ASP A 110 17.72 -22.91 0.41
N PRO A 111 17.54 -24.22 0.65
CA PRO A 111 18.33 -25.26 -0.03
C PRO A 111 18.16 -25.23 -1.54
N ARG A 112 17.01 -24.75 -2.05
CA ARG A 112 16.77 -24.63 -3.50
C ARG A 112 17.61 -23.53 -4.13
N ARG A 113 17.85 -22.44 -3.40
CA ARG A 113 18.72 -21.35 -3.87
C ARG A 113 20.18 -21.80 -3.89
N GLN A 114 20.64 -22.44 -2.82
CA GLN A 114 22.00 -22.98 -2.72
C GLN A 114 22.31 -23.99 -3.84
N GLU A 115 21.38 -24.90 -4.14
CA GLU A 115 21.52 -25.84 -5.25
C GLU A 115 21.60 -25.12 -6.61
N PHE A 116 20.79 -24.06 -6.80
CA PHE A 116 20.83 -23.26 -8.03
C PHE A 116 22.17 -22.53 -8.20
N GLU A 117 22.66 -21.90 -7.12
CA GLU A 117 23.94 -21.21 -7.09
C GLU A 117 25.10 -22.18 -7.38
N ALA A 118 25.04 -23.40 -6.84
CA ALA A 118 26.00 -24.47 -7.14
C ALA A 118 25.98 -24.89 -8.62
N ILE A 119 24.80 -25.04 -9.22
CA ILE A 119 24.66 -25.31 -10.67
C ILE A 119 25.25 -24.16 -11.49
N THR A 120 24.96 -22.90 -11.15
CA THR A 120 25.50 -21.74 -11.86
C THR A 120 27.02 -21.59 -11.69
N GLY A 121 27.55 -21.95 -10.52
CA GLY A 121 28.99 -22.02 -10.26
C GLY A 121 29.69 -23.04 -11.16
N ARG A 122 29.11 -24.23 -11.33
CA ARG A 122 29.60 -25.26 -12.29
C ARG A 122 29.58 -24.78 -13.74
N LEU A 123 28.68 -23.86 -14.09
CA LEU A 123 28.58 -23.27 -15.43
C LEU A 123 29.53 -22.08 -15.65
N GLY A 124 30.23 -21.63 -14.59
CA GLY A 124 31.10 -20.46 -14.61
C GLY A 124 30.34 -19.15 -14.78
N ILE A 125 29.07 -19.11 -14.37
CA ILE A 125 28.26 -17.89 -14.36
C ILE A 125 28.64 -17.13 -13.09
N ARG A 126 29.09 -15.88 -13.25
CA ARG A 126 29.50 -15.04 -12.12
C ARG A 126 28.28 -14.68 -11.29
N ASP A 127 28.33 -15.06 -10.01
CA ASP A 127 27.43 -14.53 -9.00
C ASP A 127 27.99 -13.19 -8.50
N PRO A 128 27.25 -12.08 -8.62
CA PRO A 128 27.69 -10.79 -8.07
C PRO A 128 27.80 -10.81 -6.52
N ASP A 129 27.11 -11.71 -5.82
CA ASP A 129 27.10 -11.77 -4.35
C ASP A 129 28.25 -12.63 -3.79
N HIS A 130 28.81 -13.52 -4.61
CA HIS A 130 29.92 -14.40 -4.24
C HIS A 130 31.02 -14.36 -5.33
N PRO A 131 31.99 -13.44 -5.24
CA PRO A 131 33.15 -13.42 -6.11
C PRO A 131 33.88 -14.76 -5.97
N GLN A 132 33.90 -15.56 -7.04
CA GLN A 132 34.48 -16.90 -7.02
C GLN A 132 35.96 -16.83 -6.62
N LEU A 133 36.31 -17.51 -5.52
CA LEU A 133 37.66 -17.72 -5.01
C LEU A 133 38.41 -18.89 -5.70
N ARG A 134 37.83 -19.47 -6.76
CA ARG A 134 38.42 -20.60 -7.48
C ARG A 134 38.73 -20.22 -8.92
N ASP A 135 39.95 -20.54 -9.34
CA ASP A 135 40.33 -20.72 -10.74
C ASP A 135 39.28 -21.60 -11.42
N SER A 136 38.33 -20.97 -12.11
CA SER A 136 37.31 -21.67 -12.87
C SER A 136 38.01 -22.35 -14.04
N VAL A 137 38.31 -23.64 -13.88
CA VAL A 137 38.72 -24.52 -14.98
C VAL A 137 37.79 -24.23 -16.14
N ALA A 138 38.35 -23.84 -17.29
CA ALA A 138 37.57 -23.43 -18.45
C ALA A 138 36.71 -24.61 -18.93
N VAL A 139 35.45 -24.66 -18.49
CA VAL A 139 34.50 -25.70 -18.88
C VAL A 139 34.15 -25.50 -20.35
N THR A 140 34.32 -26.55 -21.16
CA THR A 140 34.01 -26.51 -22.59
C THR A 140 32.52 -26.20 -22.82
N PRO A 141 32.16 -25.50 -23.91
CA PRO A 141 30.76 -25.19 -24.21
C PRO A 141 29.84 -26.41 -24.22
N GLU A 142 30.31 -27.54 -24.74
CA GLU A 142 29.55 -28.80 -24.78
C GLU A 142 29.29 -29.37 -23.38
N ALA A 143 30.28 -29.30 -22.48
CA ALA A 143 30.10 -29.73 -21.10
C ALA A 143 29.06 -28.87 -20.37
N LYS A 144 29.01 -27.56 -20.63
CA LYS A 144 27.97 -26.67 -20.09
C LYS A 144 26.57 -27.06 -20.56
N LEU A 145 26.42 -27.39 -21.85
CA LEU A 145 25.13 -27.83 -22.40
C LEU A 145 24.67 -29.15 -21.77
N ARG A 146 25.57 -30.10 -21.55
CA ARG A 146 25.27 -31.37 -20.88
C ARG A 146 24.82 -31.16 -19.43
N ILE A 147 25.53 -30.33 -18.66
CA ILE A 147 25.14 -29.99 -17.29
C ILE A 147 23.74 -29.39 -17.24
N VAL A 148 23.41 -28.48 -18.17
CA VAL A 148 22.07 -27.86 -18.23
C VAL A 148 20.99 -28.90 -18.55
N ASP A 149 21.26 -29.85 -19.45
CA ASP A 149 20.29 -30.89 -19.81
C ASP A 149 20.09 -31.91 -18.68
N ASP A 150 21.17 -32.35 -18.04
CA ASP A 150 21.14 -33.29 -16.92
C ASP A 150 20.41 -32.69 -15.70
N GLU A 151 20.67 -31.42 -15.39
CA GLU A 151 20.09 -30.73 -14.22
C GLU A 151 18.75 -30.02 -14.54
N ARG A 152 18.24 -30.14 -15.77
CA ARG A 152 17.06 -29.41 -16.28
C ARG A 152 15.86 -29.46 -15.34
N ARG A 153 15.52 -30.66 -14.85
CA ARG A 153 14.37 -30.86 -13.94
C ARG A 153 14.56 -30.13 -12.62
N LYS A 154 15.79 -30.07 -12.09
CA LYS A 154 16.09 -29.30 -10.86
C LYS A 154 15.93 -27.81 -11.12
N ILE A 155 16.52 -27.30 -12.20
CA ILE A 155 16.42 -25.89 -12.62
C ILE A 155 14.96 -25.44 -12.69
N VAL A 156 14.11 -26.20 -13.40
CA VAL A 156 12.68 -25.89 -13.53
C VAL A 156 11.97 -25.90 -12.18
N THR A 157 12.25 -26.90 -11.34
CA THR A 157 11.62 -27.02 -10.02
C THR A 157 11.98 -25.85 -9.10
N ILE A 158 13.24 -25.42 -9.12
CA ILE A 158 13.71 -24.28 -8.33
C ILE A 158 13.08 -22.98 -8.83
N VAL A 159 13.07 -22.73 -10.15
CA VAL A 159 12.45 -21.53 -10.75
C VAL A 159 10.95 -21.46 -10.45
N ARG A 160 10.24 -22.59 -10.51
CA ARG A 160 8.82 -22.66 -10.10
C ARG A 160 8.66 -22.36 -8.61
N GLY A 161 9.59 -22.84 -7.78
CA GLY A 161 9.66 -22.55 -6.35
C GLY A 161 9.84 -21.06 -6.05
N ALA A 162 10.74 -20.39 -6.79
CA ALA A 162 10.98 -18.94 -6.70
C ALA A 162 9.74 -18.16 -7.16
N SER A 163 9.12 -18.55 -8.29
CA SER A 163 7.90 -17.90 -8.80
C SER A 163 6.72 -18.03 -7.83
N SER A 164 6.58 -19.18 -7.16
CA SER A 164 5.60 -19.36 -6.09
C SER A 164 5.89 -18.50 -4.84
N ALA A 165 7.16 -18.29 -4.50
CA ALA A 165 7.55 -17.38 -3.42
C ALA A 165 7.20 -15.92 -3.78
N ALA A 166 7.53 -15.48 -4.99
CA ALA A 166 7.16 -14.17 -5.53
C ALA A 166 5.64 -13.92 -5.48
N LEU A 167 4.84 -14.93 -5.82
CA LEU A 167 3.38 -14.82 -5.77
C LEU A 167 2.87 -14.58 -4.33
N ARG A 168 3.45 -15.27 -3.34
CA ARG A 168 3.06 -15.11 -1.92
C ARG A 168 3.35 -13.71 -1.39
N GLU A 169 4.46 -13.10 -1.81
CA GLU A 169 4.79 -11.71 -1.48
C GLU A 169 3.72 -10.74 -2.00
N HIS A 170 3.27 -10.93 -3.24
CA HIS A 170 2.19 -10.13 -3.82
C HIS A 170 0.82 -10.35 -3.15
N VAL A 171 0.51 -11.55 -2.65
CA VAL A 171 -0.72 -11.82 -1.90
C VAL A 171 -0.74 -11.06 -0.56
N ARG A 172 0.40 -10.98 0.15
CA ARG A 172 0.51 -10.20 1.40
C ARG A 172 0.22 -8.72 1.17
N LEU A 173 0.75 -8.14 0.09
CA LEU A 173 0.45 -6.75 -0.30
C LEU A 173 -1.05 -6.51 -0.49
N ARG A 174 -1.77 -7.48 -1.07
CA ARG A 174 -3.22 -7.37 -1.26
C ARG A 174 -3.97 -7.39 0.06
N SER A 175 -3.64 -8.31 0.96
CA SER A 175 -4.27 -8.38 2.28
C SER A 175 -4.09 -7.05 3.02
N PHE A 176 -2.85 -6.55 3.05
CA PHE A 176 -2.53 -5.27 3.66
C PHE A 176 -3.30 -4.11 3.01
N ARG A 177 -3.33 -4.02 1.67
CA ARG A 177 -4.11 -3.00 0.97
C ARG A 177 -5.60 -3.08 1.31
N ASN A 178 -6.18 -4.29 1.37
CA ASN A 178 -7.59 -4.45 1.70
C ASN A 178 -7.89 -3.98 3.12
N VAL A 179 -7.01 -4.26 4.08
CA VAL A 179 -7.12 -3.75 5.46
C VAL A 179 -7.05 -2.21 5.45
N VAL A 180 -6.06 -1.61 4.78
CA VAL A 180 -5.93 -0.14 4.68
C VAL A 180 -7.18 0.51 4.09
N VAL A 181 -7.72 -0.06 3.01
CA VAL A 181 -8.93 0.47 2.38
C VAL A 181 -10.16 0.29 3.28
N ALA A 182 -10.31 -0.86 3.95
CA ALA A 182 -11.39 -1.08 4.90
C ALA A 182 -11.33 -0.07 6.06
N THR A 183 -10.15 0.17 6.62
CA THR A 183 -9.94 1.20 7.65
C THR A 183 -10.23 2.60 7.12
N THR A 184 -9.86 2.90 5.87
CA THR A 184 -10.17 4.21 5.26
C THR A 184 -11.68 4.40 5.13
N VAL A 185 -12.41 3.39 4.67
CA VAL A 185 -13.87 3.43 4.58
C VAL A 185 -14.49 3.58 5.96
N PHE A 186 -14.01 2.84 6.96
CA PHE A 186 -14.48 2.94 8.34
C PHE A 186 -14.25 4.34 8.93
N MET A 187 -13.04 4.88 8.82
CA MET A 187 -12.71 6.22 9.31
C MET A 187 -13.49 7.31 8.57
N THR A 188 -13.74 7.13 7.27
CA THR A 188 -14.58 8.06 6.49
C THR A 188 -16.04 8.00 6.95
N ALA A 189 -16.58 6.80 7.19
CA ALA A 189 -17.92 6.63 7.73
C ALA A 189 -18.03 7.23 9.13
N LEU A 190 -16.99 7.10 9.97
CA LEU A 190 -16.93 7.74 11.28
C LEU A 190 -16.94 9.27 11.17
N ALA A 191 -16.10 9.87 10.32
CA ALA A 191 -16.12 11.31 10.08
C ALA A 191 -17.50 11.78 9.60
N ILE A 192 -18.09 11.11 8.61
CA ILE A 192 -19.44 11.45 8.13
C ILE A 192 -20.47 11.31 9.25
N ALA A 193 -20.40 10.26 10.07
CA ALA A 193 -21.31 10.08 11.20
C ALA A 193 -21.17 11.22 12.23
N VAL A 194 -19.96 11.65 12.53
CA VAL A 194 -19.68 12.80 13.42
C VAL A 194 -20.25 14.09 12.83
N ALA A 195 -19.94 14.42 11.57
CA ALA A 195 -20.53 15.56 10.85
C ALA A 195 -22.07 15.56 10.84
N VAL A 196 -22.68 14.42 10.49
CA VAL A 196 -24.14 14.28 10.45
C VAL A 196 -24.74 14.41 11.85
N THR A 197 -24.11 13.83 12.86
CA THR A 197 -24.58 13.94 14.26
C THR A 197 -24.50 15.39 14.74
N GLY A 198 -23.41 16.12 14.46
CA GLY A 198 -23.30 17.54 14.81
C GLY A 198 -24.31 18.42 14.07
N PHE A 199 -24.65 18.06 12.83
CA PHE A 199 -25.66 18.78 12.05
C PHE A 199 -27.09 18.52 12.56
N LEU A 200 -27.42 17.29 12.94
CA LEU A 200 -28.75 16.91 13.44
C LEU A 200 -28.97 17.21 14.92
N HIS A 201 -27.92 17.15 15.74
CA HIS A 201 -27.97 17.30 17.19
C HIS A 201 -26.92 18.31 17.67
N GLN A 202 -27.36 19.56 17.87
CA GLN A 202 -26.50 20.68 18.25
C GLN A 202 -25.92 20.57 19.66
N THR A 203 -26.57 19.83 20.56
CA THR A 203 -26.26 19.81 22.00
C THR A 203 -25.47 18.60 22.47
N LEU A 204 -25.30 17.55 21.64
CA LEU A 204 -24.61 16.32 22.09
C LEU A 204 -23.08 16.54 22.26
N PHE A 205 -22.47 17.40 21.43
CA PHE A 205 -21.03 17.70 21.48
C PHE A 205 -20.71 19.15 21.08
N PRO A 206 -21.13 20.17 21.85
CA PRO A 206 -20.74 21.54 21.53
C PRO A 206 -19.22 21.69 21.71
N LEU A 207 -18.48 21.98 20.64
CA LEU A 207 -17.04 22.33 20.69
C LEU A 207 -16.85 23.80 21.07
N CYS A 208 -17.65 24.29 22.01
CA CYS A 208 -17.59 25.66 22.49
C CYS A 208 -16.76 25.73 23.77
N PHE A 209 -16.06 26.85 23.95
CA PHE A 209 -15.25 27.14 25.13
C PHE A 209 -15.82 28.39 25.79
N ALA A 210 -15.82 28.42 27.13
CA ALA A 210 -16.28 29.56 27.91
C ALA A 210 -15.11 30.06 28.77
N PRO A 211 -14.13 30.78 28.19
CA PRO A 211 -13.10 31.45 28.98
C PRO A 211 -13.75 32.47 29.93
N GLU A 212 -13.32 32.45 31.19
CA GLU A 212 -13.70 33.42 32.21
C GLU A 212 -12.51 34.34 32.51
N GLU A 213 -12.65 35.62 32.19
CA GLU A 213 -11.68 36.66 32.56
C GLU A 213 -12.32 37.61 33.56
N THR A 214 -11.78 37.67 34.78
CA THR A 214 -12.18 38.66 35.80
C THR A 214 -13.69 38.72 36.11
N GLY A 215 -14.38 37.57 36.01
CA GLY A 215 -15.81 37.43 36.30
C GLY A 215 -16.75 37.71 35.11
N ILE A 216 -16.18 37.96 33.92
CA ILE A 216 -16.90 38.08 32.66
C ILE A 216 -16.59 36.84 31.82
N ALA A 217 -17.62 36.18 31.31
CA ALA A 217 -17.52 35.03 30.42
C ALA A 217 -17.92 35.43 28.99
N ALA A 218 -17.32 34.77 28.00
CA ALA A 218 -17.79 34.79 26.62
C ALA A 218 -17.76 33.36 26.08
N VAL A 219 -18.83 32.90 25.44
CA VAL A 219 -18.86 31.58 24.80
C VAL A 219 -18.36 31.72 23.38
N VAL A 220 -17.34 30.93 23.05
CA VAL A 220 -16.69 30.92 21.75
C VAL A 220 -16.87 29.54 21.12
N CYS A 221 -17.53 29.49 19.97
CA CYS A 221 -17.71 28.28 19.16
C CYS A 221 -16.93 28.41 17.84
N PRO A 222 -16.72 27.30 17.09
CA PRO A 222 -15.89 27.32 15.87
C PRO A 222 -16.31 28.35 14.80
N THR A 223 -17.62 28.62 14.64
CA THR A 223 -18.11 29.58 13.64
C THR A 223 -18.76 30.84 14.19
N ASN A 224 -18.99 30.92 15.50
CA ASN A 224 -19.71 32.04 16.12
C ASN A 224 -19.22 32.29 17.55
N GLN A 225 -19.41 33.51 18.04
CA GLN A 225 -19.00 33.93 19.38
C GLN A 225 -20.09 34.79 20.02
N SER A 226 -20.30 34.63 21.33
CA SER A 226 -21.26 35.44 22.09
C SER A 226 -20.64 36.80 22.48
N GLY A 227 -21.51 37.76 22.82
CA GLY A 227 -21.06 38.94 23.57
C GLY A 227 -20.65 38.57 25.01
N PRO A 228 -19.99 39.49 25.73
CA PRO A 228 -19.63 39.30 27.13
C PRO A 228 -20.89 39.21 28.01
N PHE A 229 -20.90 38.27 28.95
CA PHE A 229 -21.97 38.09 29.94
C PHE A 229 -21.38 37.71 31.30
N ILE A 230 -22.18 37.81 32.35
CA ILE A 230 -21.79 37.37 33.70
C ILE A 230 -22.45 36.00 33.93
N PRO A 231 -21.70 34.94 34.27
CA PRO A 231 -22.28 33.63 34.56
C PRO A 231 -23.10 33.68 35.86
N LEU A 232 -24.11 32.82 35.97
CA LEU A 232 -24.92 32.68 37.19
C LEU A 232 -24.01 32.38 38.41
N GLY A 233 -24.03 33.28 39.40
CA GLY A 233 -23.15 33.23 40.57
C GLY A 233 -22.05 34.30 40.60
N GLY A 234 -21.83 35.01 39.48
CA GLY A 234 -20.95 36.18 39.41
C GLY A 234 -21.53 37.44 40.06
N GLN A 235 -20.68 38.42 40.35
CA GLN A 235 -21.11 39.73 40.86
C GLN A 235 -21.74 40.56 39.74
N PRO A 236 -22.94 41.14 39.93
CA PRO A 236 -23.59 41.96 38.92
C PRO A 236 -22.74 43.20 38.57
N GLN A 237 -22.50 43.43 37.28
CA GLN A 237 -21.87 44.66 36.78
C GLN A 237 -22.87 45.45 35.91
N PRO A 238 -22.88 46.79 36.02
CA PRO A 238 -23.84 47.62 35.28
C PRO A 238 -23.57 47.53 33.77
N GLY A 239 -24.60 47.15 33.01
CA GLY A 239 -24.56 47.10 31.53
C GLY A 239 -24.20 45.74 30.92
N ILE A 240 -23.92 44.71 31.72
CA ILE A 240 -23.62 43.35 31.25
C ILE A 240 -24.73 42.38 31.73
N PRO A 241 -25.36 41.59 30.85
CA PRO A 241 -26.44 40.69 31.25
C PRO A 241 -25.91 39.50 32.07
N LEU A 242 -26.68 39.11 33.10
CA LEU A 242 -26.47 37.86 33.85
C LEU A 242 -27.19 36.73 33.11
N ARG A 243 -26.45 35.70 32.65
CA ARG A 243 -27.01 34.57 31.88
C ARG A 243 -26.38 33.25 32.30
N ASP A 244 -27.09 32.15 32.06
CA ASP A 244 -26.53 30.82 32.25
C ASP A 244 -25.57 30.47 31.11
N ILE A 245 -24.49 29.76 31.42
CA ILE A 245 -23.47 29.37 30.44
C ILE A 245 -24.08 28.38 29.44
N ASP A 246 -24.92 27.46 29.91
CA ASP A 246 -25.54 26.43 29.05
C ASP A 246 -26.52 27.05 28.04
N ASP A 247 -27.33 28.04 28.47
CA ASP A 247 -28.25 28.77 27.59
C ASP A 247 -27.49 29.57 26.51
N VAL A 248 -26.46 30.32 26.90
CA VAL A 248 -25.65 31.10 25.95
C VAL A 248 -24.90 30.17 24.98
N THR A 249 -24.46 29.00 25.46
CA THR A 249 -23.83 27.98 24.61
C THR A 249 -24.81 27.43 23.58
N ALA A 250 -26.04 27.10 23.98
CA ALA A 250 -27.07 26.61 23.07
C ALA A 250 -27.47 27.65 22.01
N GLU A 251 -27.50 28.95 22.38
CA GLU A 251 -27.78 30.05 21.44
C GLU A 251 -26.63 30.30 20.44
N THR A 252 -25.38 30.15 20.91
CA THR A 252 -24.19 30.48 20.13
C THR A 252 -23.78 29.36 19.18
N ALA A 253 -23.97 28.10 19.60
CA ALA A 253 -23.62 26.90 18.82
C ALA A 253 -24.38 26.84 17.50
N ARG A 254 -23.67 26.48 16.42
CA ARG A 254 -24.24 26.35 15.07
C ARG A 254 -24.07 24.91 14.57
N PRO A 255 -25.03 24.38 13.79
CA PRO A 255 -24.99 23.00 13.30
C PRO A 255 -23.80 22.75 12.34
N GLN A 256 -23.22 23.81 11.79
CA GLN A 256 -22.06 23.75 10.90
C GLN A 256 -20.72 23.69 11.64
N ASP A 257 -20.68 23.91 12.96
CA ASP A 257 -19.43 24.02 13.73
C ASP A 257 -18.54 22.77 13.57
N LEU A 258 -19.13 21.59 13.69
CA LEU A 258 -18.42 20.31 13.53
C LEU A 258 -17.93 20.09 12.10
N ILE A 259 -18.74 20.46 11.10
CA ILE A 259 -18.40 20.33 9.68
C ILE A 259 -17.20 21.21 9.35
N VAL A 260 -17.16 22.44 9.86
CA VAL A 260 -16.03 23.36 9.65
C VAL A 260 -14.76 22.80 10.29
N VAL A 261 -14.83 22.30 11.52
CA VAL A 261 -13.69 21.66 12.20
C VAL A 261 -13.16 20.47 11.39
N GLU A 262 -14.03 19.58 10.92
CA GLU A 262 -13.64 18.42 10.11
C GLU A 262 -13.02 18.84 8.77
N LEU A 263 -13.57 19.86 8.10
CA LEU A 263 -13.02 20.40 6.86
C LEU A 263 -11.62 20.99 7.07
N VAL A 264 -11.40 21.71 8.17
CA VAL A 264 -10.07 22.21 8.53
C VAL A 264 -9.11 21.04 8.82
N GLY A 265 -9.56 20.00 9.53
CA GLY A 265 -8.80 18.78 9.72
C GLY A 265 -8.45 18.06 8.40
N LEU A 266 -9.38 18.02 7.45
CA LEU A 266 -9.19 17.46 6.10
C LEU A 266 -8.18 18.26 5.28
N THR A 267 -8.19 19.59 5.37
CA THR A 267 -7.22 20.42 4.64
C THR A 267 -5.80 20.22 5.19
N ALA A 268 -5.63 20.16 6.52
CA ALA A 268 -4.36 19.78 7.14
C ALA A 268 -3.89 18.39 6.69
N ALA A 269 -4.81 17.43 6.62
CA ALA A 269 -4.54 16.08 6.13
C ALA A 269 -4.13 16.02 4.67
N ALA A 270 -4.76 16.83 3.83
CA ALA A 270 -4.45 16.92 2.41
C ALA A 270 -3.02 17.44 2.19
N ILE A 271 -2.60 18.44 2.97
CA ILE A 271 -1.22 18.96 2.96
C ILE A 271 -0.23 17.86 3.36
N ALA A 272 -0.51 17.14 4.45
CA ALA A 272 0.32 16.01 4.88
C ALA A 272 0.41 14.90 3.82
N SER A 273 -0.70 14.62 3.14
CA SER A 273 -0.78 13.61 2.07
C SER A 273 0.01 14.02 0.84
N ALA A 274 -0.10 15.29 0.41
CA ALA A 274 0.66 15.83 -0.71
C ALA A 274 2.18 15.77 -0.46
N ALA A 275 2.62 16.09 0.77
CA ALA A 275 4.02 15.98 1.16
C ALA A 275 4.55 14.54 1.10
N ALA A 276 3.72 13.55 1.45
CA ALA A 276 4.07 12.14 1.35
C ALA A 276 4.16 11.67 -0.11
N ILE A 277 3.22 12.09 -0.95
CA ILE A 277 3.17 11.74 -2.38
C ILE A 277 4.40 12.26 -3.14
N ARG A 278 4.88 13.48 -2.82
CA ARG A 278 6.06 14.08 -3.47
C ARG A 278 7.33 13.23 -3.35
N ARG A 279 7.42 12.37 -2.33
CA ARG A 279 8.58 11.49 -2.11
C ARG A 279 8.51 10.17 -2.89
N MET A 280 7.40 9.90 -3.58
CA MET A 280 7.24 8.67 -4.35
C MET A 280 7.92 8.79 -5.71
N LYS A 281 9.05 8.10 -5.88
CA LYS A 281 9.59 7.82 -7.22
C LYS A 281 8.64 6.85 -7.93
N GLY A 282 8.39 7.07 -9.23
CA GLY A 282 7.35 6.42 -10.05
C GLY A 282 6.99 5.00 -9.58
N SER A 283 5.73 4.82 -9.13
CA SER A 283 5.27 3.54 -8.62
C SER A 283 4.90 2.62 -9.79
N SER A 284 5.80 1.68 -10.12
CA SER A 284 5.53 0.55 -11.02
C SER A 284 4.64 -0.52 -10.38
N GLU A 285 4.16 -0.31 -9.15
CA GLU A 285 3.41 -1.31 -8.42
C GLU A 285 1.99 -1.49 -8.95
N ARG A 286 1.67 -2.74 -9.28
CA ARG A 286 0.36 -3.17 -9.76
C ARG A 286 -0.78 -2.95 -8.75
N TYR A 287 -0.48 -2.72 -7.47
CA TYR A 287 -1.46 -2.69 -6.39
C TYR A 287 -1.80 -1.30 -5.83
N GLY A 288 -1.04 -0.25 -6.15
CA GLY A 288 -1.35 1.14 -5.76
C GLY A 288 -1.35 1.42 -4.24
N LEU A 289 -0.62 0.62 -3.45
CA LEU A 289 -0.63 0.70 -2.00
C LEU A 289 -0.26 2.10 -1.44
N PRO A 290 0.75 2.82 -1.99
CA PRO A 290 1.08 4.16 -1.49
C PRO A 290 -0.08 5.16 -1.62
N VAL A 291 -0.89 5.03 -2.66
CA VAL A 291 -2.09 5.88 -2.86
C VAL A 291 -3.16 5.54 -1.82
N ALA A 292 -3.33 4.26 -1.49
CA ALA A 292 -4.28 3.85 -0.45
C ALA A 292 -3.88 4.37 0.94
N LEU A 293 -2.58 4.34 1.26
CA LEU A 293 -2.04 4.90 2.51
C LEU A 293 -2.20 6.43 2.56
N ALA A 294 -1.97 7.13 1.44
CA ALA A 294 -2.23 8.57 1.36
C ALA A 294 -3.73 8.89 1.55
N ALA A 295 -4.62 8.09 0.97
CA ALA A 295 -6.07 8.27 1.11
C ALA A 295 -6.55 8.07 2.56
N LEU A 296 -5.95 7.14 3.32
CA LEU A 296 -6.27 6.91 4.73
C LEU A 296 -6.04 8.15 5.62
N LYS A 297 -5.07 9.00 5.26
CA LYS A 297 -4.75 10.22 6.03
C LYS A 297 -5.87 11.25 6.00
N LEU A 298 -6.65 11.32 4.92
CA LEU A 298 -7.73 12.30 4.82
C LEU A 298 -8.77 12.15 5.96
N PRO A 299 -9.49 11.02 6.07
CA PRO A 299 -10.47 10.85 7.14
C PRO A 299 -9.81 10.80 8.53
N THR A 300 -8.57 10.32 8.62
CA THR A 300 -7.85 10.31 9.90
C THR A 300 -7.60 11.73 10.42
N GLY A 301 -7.26 12.69 9.56
CA GLY A 301 -7.07 14.08 9.97
C GLY A 301 -8.35 14.78 10.39
N ALA A 302 -9.46 14.49 9.70
CA ALA A 302 -10.79 14.98 10.07
C ALA A 302 -11.15 14.54 11.50
N VAL A 303 -11.08 13.23 11.75
CA VAL A 303 -11.39 12.63 13.05
C VAL A 303 -10.41 13.10 14.13
N THR A 304 -9.12 13.24 13.81
CA THR A 304 -8.11 13.71 14.78
C THR A 304 -8.34 15.17 15.16
N ALA A 305 -8.76 16.03 14.24
CA ALA A 305 -9.09 17.42 14.55
C ALA A 305 -10.27 17.51 15.54
N PHE A 306 -11.33 16.75 15.30
CA PHE A 306 -12.47 16.65 16.21
C PHE A 306 -12.06 16.11 17.59
N LEU A 307 -11.37 14.97 17.64
CA LEU A 307 -10.93 14.36 18.90
C LEU A 307 -9.97 15.25 19.68
N GLY A 308 -9.07 15.96 19.00
CA GLY A 308 -8.13 16.89 19.63
C GLY A 308 -8.83 18.05 20.34
N LEU A 309 -9.83 18.67 19.69
CA LEU A 309 -10.63 19.72 20.33
C LEU A 309 -11.50 19.17 21.47
N LEU A 310 -12.01 17.93 21.35
CA LEU A 310 -12.75 17.27 22.43
C LEU A 310 -11.85 17.01 23.65
N LEU A 311 -10.60 16.60 23.44
CA LEU A 311 -9.60 16.44 24.51
C LEU A 311 -9.26 17.77 25.21
N MET A 312 -9.14 18.87 24.44
CA MET A 312 -8.95 20.21 25.02
C MET A 312 -10.15 20.63 25.88
N ARG A 313 -11.37 20.38 25.41
CA ARG A 313 -12.60 20.64 26.19
C ARG A 313 -12.65 19.79 27.46
N GLY A 314 -12.15 18.56 27.43
CA GLY A 314 -12.05 17.68 28.59
C GLY A 314 -11.06 18.11 29.67
N GLN A 315 -10.39 19.27 29.52
CA GLN A 315 -9.39 19.81 30.46
C GLN A 315 -8.21 18.85 30.73
N PHE A 316 -7.99 17.85 29.86
CA PHE A 316 -6.89 16.89 30.01
C PHE A 316 -5.51 17.54 29.82
N ILE A 317 -5.45 18.71 29.18
CA ILE A 317 -4.23 19.47 28.96
C ILE A 317 -4.35 20.81 29.70
N PRO A 318 -3.75 20.93 30.91
CA PRO A 318 -3.83 22.17 31.68
C PRO A 318 -3.18 23.33 30.91
N GLY A 319 -3.88 24.47 30.83
CA GLY A 319 -3.37 25.71 30.23
C GLY A 319 -3.66 25.93 28.74
N LEU A 320 -4.35 25.01 28.05
CA LEU A 320 -4.76 25.18 26.64
C LEU A 320 -6.28 25.39 26.45
N SER A 321 -7.05 25.50 27.54
CA SER A 321 -8.51 25.58 27.53
C SER A 321 -9.08 27.00 27.42
N ALA A 322 -8.24 28.04 27.55
CA ALA A 322 -8.60 29.43 27.33
C ALA A 322 -8.51 29.77 25.83
N LEU A 323 -9.48 29.28 25.07
CA LEU A 323 -9.63 29.59 23.65
C LEU A 323 -10.56 30.79 23.52
N ASP A 324 -9.97 31.96 23.26
CA ASP A 324 -10.66 33.25 23.36
C ASP A 324 -11.34 33.67 22.04
N THR A 325 -10.99 33.01 20.92
CA THR A 325 -11.56 33.34 19.61
C THR A 325 -11.83 32.11 18.75
N SER A 326 -12.84 32.22 17.88
CA SER A 326 -13.18 31.17 16.90
C SER A 326 -12.00 30.81 16.00
N ALA A 327 -11.19 31.81 15.62
CA ALA A 327 -9.98 31.63 14.83
C ALA A 327 -8.94 30.73 15.53
N GLN A 328 -8.76 30.87 16.85
CA GLN A 328 -7.85 30.00 17.60
C GLN A 328 -8.35 28.55 17.63
N ILE A 329 -9.66 28.31 17.77
CA ILE A 329 -10.24 26.97 17.73
C ILE A 329 -9.94 26.31 16.37
N LEU A 330 -10.15 27.04 15.28
CA LEU A 330 -9.86 26.53 13.92
C LEU A 330 -8.35 26.34 13.70
N ALA A 331 -7.49 27.19 14.26
CA ALA A 331 -6.05 27.00 14.22
C ALA A 331 -5.63 25.70 14.94
N TRP A 332 -6.21 25.41 16.09
CA TRP A 332 -5.97 24.14 16.80
C TRP A 332 -6.54 22.93 16.05
N ALA A 333 -7.71 23.06 15.41
CA ALA A 333 -8.24 22.02 14.53
C ALA A 333 -7.26 21.69 13.39
N LEU A 334 -6.62 22.71 12.81
CA LEU A 334 -5.57 22.53 11.79
C LEU A 334 -4.35 21.80 12.36
N VAL A 335 -3.88 22.21 13.54
CA VAL A 335 -2.74 21.59 14.23
C VAL A 335 -3.02 20.12 14.54
N PHE A 336 -4.16 19.81 15.14
CA PHE A 336 -4.56 18.42 15.44
C PHE A 336 -4.78 17.59 14.18
N GLY A 337 -5.41 18.18 13.15
CA GLY A 337 -5.57 17.53 11.84
C GLY A 337 -4.24 17.19 11.17
N TYR A 338 -3.19 17.98 11.39
CA TYR A 338 -1.82 17.66 10.94
C TYR A 338 -1.12 16.68 11.89
N ALA A 339 -1.36 16.78 13.20
CA ALA A 339 -0.76 15.94 14.23
C ALA A 339 -1.11 14.45 14.08
N GLN A 340 -2.12 14.11 13.28
CA GLN A 340 -2.39 12.73 12.87
C GLN A 340 -1.14 11.99 12.36
N GLN A 341 -0.13 12.72 11.84
CA GLN A 341 1.14 12.13 11.41
C GLN A 341 1.81 11.32 12.51
N LEU A 342 1.62 11.65 13.79
CA LEU A 342 2.16 10.89 14.90
C LEU A 342 1.59 9.47 14.95
N PHE A 343 0.29 9.33 14.69
CA PHE A 343 -0.40 8.03 14.66
C PHE A 343 -0.21 7.31 13.32
N THR A 344 -0.34 8.02 12.19
CA THR A 344 -0.22 7.41 10.85
C THR A 344 1.21 7.00 10.52
N ARG A 345 2.23 7.52 11.21
CA ARG A 345 3.64 7.11 11.03
C ARG A 345 3.85 5.61 11.22
N LEU A 346 3.19 4.99 12.20
CA LEU A 346 3.33 3.55 12.43
C LEU A 346 2.72 2.73 11.28
N VAL A 347 1.55 3.15 10.79
CA VAL A 347 0.90 2.52 9.63
C VAL A 347 1.69 2.73 8.36
N ASP A 348 2.24 3.94 8.15
CA ASP A 348 3.11 4.27 7.03
C ASP A 348 4.41 3.44 7.07
N GLN A 349 5.02 3.26 8.24
CA GLN A 349 6.22 2.44 8.42
C GLN A 349 5.94 0.97 8.10
N GLN A 350 4.86 0.40 8.64
CA GLN A 350 4.46 -0.98 8.31
C GLN A 350 4.16 -1.13 6.82
N GLY A 351 3.47 -0.15 6.22
CA GLY A 351 3.24 -0.12 4.78
C GLY A 351 4.54 -0.10 3.97
N GLN A 352 5.51 0.73 4.38
CA GLN A 352 6.84 0.77 3.78
C GLN A 352 7.60 -0.54 3.96
N THR A 353 7.56 -1.18 5.13
CA THR A 353 8.20 -2.48 5.36
C THR A 353 7.59 -3.57 4.47
N VAL A 354 6.28 -3.62 4.30
CA VAL A 354 5.64 -4.59 3.40
C VAL A 354 6.00 -4.29 1.94
N LEU A 355 6.03 -3.01 1.55
CA LEU A 355 6.46 -2.57 0.21
C LEU A 355 7.93 -2.93 -0.07
N ASP A 356 8.80 -2.65 0.89
CA ASP A 356 10.23 -2.92 0.82
C ASP A 356 10.53 -4.41 0.92
N SER A 357 9.66 -5.24 1.52
CA SER A 357 9.81 -6.70 1.40
C SER A 357 9.65 -7.18 -0.04
N VAL A 358 8.77 -6.54 -0.83
CA VAL A 358 8.54 -6.90 -2.24
C VAL A 358 9.55 -6.21 -3.17
N ARG A 359 9.95 -4.97 -2.90
CA ARG A 359 11.02 -4.29 -3.65
C ARG A 359 12.43 -4.79 -3.27
N GLY A 360 12.57 -5.28 -2.05
CA GLY A 360 13.77 -5.91 -1.52
C GLY A 360 14.00 -7.27 -2.14
N ALA A 361 12.93 -7.99 -2.53
CA ALA A 361 13.07 -9.12 -3.43
C ALA A 361 13.70 -8.69 -4.77
N ASP A 362 13.29 -7.57 -5.36
CA ASP A 362 13.91 -7.04 -6.60
C ASP A 362 15.35 -6.48 -6.43
N ARG A 363 15.86 -6.31 -5.19
CA ARG A 363 17.21 -5.79 -4.90
C ARG A 363 18.12 -6.92 -4.39
N PRO A 364 19.38 -7.03 -4.86
CA PRO A 364 20.29 -8.02 -4.28
C PRO A 364 20.47 -7.71 -2.79
N GLN A 365 20.41 -8.74 -1.94
CA GLN A 365 20.89 -8.64 -0.57
C GLN A 365 22.38 -8.39 -0.64
N ARG A 366 22.85 -7.19 -0.27
CA ARG A 366 24.28 -6.98 -0.07
C ARG A 366 24.74 -7.94 1.03
N GLY A 367 25.75 -8.75 0.72
CA GLY A 367 26.46 -9.53 1.72
C GLY A 367 26.99 -8.62 2.84
N PRO A 368 27.27 -9.18 4.03
CA PRO A 368 27.83 -8.42 5.15
C PRO A 368 29.13 -7.74 4.70
N ASP A 369 29.28 -6.45 5.04
CA ASP A 369 30.52 -5.71 4.77
C ASP A 369 31.69 -6.45 5.43
N PRO A 370 32.83 -6.62 4.74
CA PRO A 370 34.02 -7.21 5.34
C PRO A 370 34.48 -6.32 6.50
N ALA A 371 34.59 -6.93 7.68
CA ALA A 371 35.05 -6.31 8.91
C ALA A 371 36.51 -5.83 8.84
#